data_AF-A0A950WAN7-F1
#
_entry.id   AF-A0A950WAN7-F1
#
_cell.length_a   1.000
_cell.length_b   1.000
_cell.length_c   1.000
_cell.angle_alpha   90.00
_cell.angle_beta   90.00
_cell.angle_gamma   90.00
#
_symmetry.space_group_name_H-M   'P 1'
#
loop_
_entity.id
_entity.type
_entity.pdbx_description
1 polymer ?
#
loop_
_entity_poly.entity_id
_entity_poly.type
_entity_poly.pdbx_seq_one_letter_code
_entity_poly.pdbx_strand_id
1 'polypeptide(L)'
;MSKRIVQYARFILPVAVVVLGFCIAGWLQIVEPKRVVLIGGSVQTHLASSPRFLNGKTASLSWIVGRDCQRGLKAYLQTANTNPDAALVGTGWLDPTNGKLINGPSNNCMPGSLSMDNVVQLVHSKGGMAYLTITMLVDGSSNAWTSQQQSAYIDKATTTTSYIDAIVQEVTRANYDGVIMDLEDADSAYSGIQQLFATYNQHVWAALKPLHKWYGIALVHKVSDHDDYYNL
;
A
#
# COMPACT_ATOMS: atom_id res chain seq x y z
N MET A 1 -8.40 -29.41 -61.82
CA MET A 1 -7.79 -29.12 -60.50
C MET A 1 -8.22 -27.73 -59.99
N SER A 2 -9.53 -27.46 -59.84
CA SER A 2 -10.02 -26.08 -59.56
C SER A 2 -11.34 -25.97 -58.76
N LYS A 3 -11.97 -27.08 -58.33
CA LYS A 3 -13.25 -27.00 -57.59
C LYS A 3 -13.12 -27.03 -56.05
N ARG A 4 -12.08 -27.68 -55.50
CA ARG A 4 -11.88 -27.77 -54.04
C ARG A 4 -11.39 -26.47 -53.40
N ILE A 5 -10.53 -25.71 -54.08
CA ILE A 5 -9.97 -24.45 -53.57
C ILE A 5 -11.05 -23.37 -53.37
N VAL A 6 -12.03 -23.30 -54.30
CA VAL A 6 -13.14 -22.34 -54.23
C VAL A 6 -14.10 -22.64 -53.07
N GLN A 7 -14.22 -23.91 -52.67
CA GLN A 7 -15.14 -24.33 -51.60
C GLN A 7 -14.57 -24.01 -50.21
N TYR A 8 -13.26 -24.13 -50.00
CA TYR A 8 -12.60 -23.73 -48.74
C TYR A 8 -12.50 -22.20 -48.61
N ALA A 9 -12.30 -21.47 -49.72
CA ALA A 9 -12.29 -20.00 -49.71
C ALA A 9 -13.62 -19.39 -49.25
N ARG A 10 -14.76 -20.04 -49.53
CA ARG A 10 -16.10 -19.55 -49.12
C ARG A 10 -16.35 -19.60 -47.61
N PHE A 11 -15.64 -20.45 -46.87
CA PHE A 11 -15.80 -20.56 -45.42
C PHE A 11 -14.71 -19.84 -44.63
N ILE A 12 -13.49 -19.75 -45.16
CA ILE A 12 -12.38 -19.09 -44.48
C ILE A 12 -12.50 -17.56 -44.55
N LEU A 13 -12.97 -17.02 -45.68
CA LEU A 13 -13.09 -15.57 -45.86
C LEU A 13 -14.04 -14.88 -44.85
N PRO A 14 -15.27 -15.38 -44.59
CA PRO A 14 -16.16 -14.73 -43.61
C PRO A 14 -15.63 -14.83 -42.18
N VAL A 15 -14.99 -15.95 -41.81
CA VAL A 15 -14.38 -16.10 -40.47
C VAL A 15 -13.20 -15.15 -40.29
N ALA A 16 -12.34 -15.02 -41.31
CA ALA A 16 -11.23 -14.08 -41.28
C ALA A 16 -11.72 -12.61 -41.19
N VAL A 17 -12.81 -12.25 -41.89
CA VAL A 17 -13.41 -10.91 -41.80
C VAL A 17 -13.97 -10.62 -40.40
N VAL A 18 -14.60 -11.60 -39.76
CA VAL A 18 -15.11 -11.43 -38.38
C VAL A 18 -13.96 -11.26 -37.39
N VAL A 19 -12.91 -12.08 -37.47
CA VAL A 19 -11.74 -11.97 -36.59
C VAL A 19 -11.01 -10.64 -36.81
N LEU A 20 -10.82 -10.22 -38.07
CA LEU A 20 -10.20 -8.93 -38.37
C LEU A 20 -11.06 -7.76 -37.86
N GLY A 21 -12.40 -7.87 -37.92
CA GLY A 21 -13.33 -6.90 -37.36
C GLY A 21 -13.19 -6.74 -35.85
N PHE A 22 -13.08 -7.86 -35.11
CA PHE A 22 -12.82 -7.83 -33.66
C PHE A 22 -11.43 -7.25 -33.33
N CYS A 23 -10.40 -7.57 -34.12
CA CYS A 23 -9.07 -6.99 -33.91
C CYS A 23 -9.04 -5.49 -34.18
N ILE A 24 -9.70 -5.00 -35.24
CA ILE A 24 -9.75 -3.56 -35.57
C ILE A 24 -10.62 -2.80 -34.55
N ALA A 25 -11.76 -3.34 -34.14
CA ALA A 25 -12.60 -2.72 -33.10
C ALA A 25 -11.89 -2.71 -31.74
N GLY A 26 -11.18 -3.78 -31.38
CA GLY A 26 -10.36 -3.86 -30.17
C GLY A 26 -9.17 -2.90 -30.18
N TRP A 27 -8.55 -2.66 -31.34
CA TRP A 27 -7.45 -1.70 -31.46
C TRP A 27 -7.92 -0.24 -31.47
N LEU A 28 -9.06 0.06 -32.08
CA LEU A 28 -9.64 1.42 -32.05
C LEU A 28 -10.05 1.84 -30.62
N GLN A 29 -10.35 0.90 -29.73
CA GLN A 29 -10.62 1.19 -28.31
C GLN A 29 -9.37 1.51 -27.48
N ILE A 30 -8.16 1.24 -27.99
CA ILE A 30 -6.89 1.45 -27.27
C ILE A 30 -6.21 2.76 -27.73
N VAL A 31 -6.61 3.34 -28.87
CA VAL A 31 -5.90 4.46 -29.53
C VAL A 31 -6.72 5.75 -29.63
N GLU A 32 -7.86 5.88 -28.92
CA GLU A 32 -8.47 7.21 -28.75
C GLU A 32 -7.86 7.94 -27.54
N PRO A 33 -7.09 9.03 -27.72
CA PRO A 33 -6.88 9.97 -26.65
C PRO A 33 -8.22 10.62 -26.37
N LYS A 34 -8.80 10.35 -25.19
CA LYS A 34 -9.99 11.06 -24.70
C LYS A 34 -9.67 12.55 -24.66
N ARG A 35 -10.04 13.28 -25.72
CA ARG A 35 -10.14 14.73 -25.70
C ARG A 35 -11.29 15.08 -24.77
N VAL A 36 -10.95 15.55 -23.58
CA VAL A 36 -11.91 16.17 -22.66
C VAL A 36 -12.30 17.51 -23.27
N VAL A 37 -13.42 17.50 -23.99
CA VAL A 37 -14.13 18.71 -24.39
C VAL A 37 -15.07 19.05 -23.23
N LEU A 38 -14.72 20.10 -22.47
CA LEU A 38 -15.59 20.71 -21.47
C LEU A 38 -16.71 21.47 -22.19
N ILE A 39 -17.83 20.79 -22.44
CA ILE A 39 -19.10 21.44 -22.75
C ILE A 39 -19.98 21.31 -21.51
N GLY A 40 -20.44 22.47 -21.01
CA GLY A 40 -21.29 22.60 -19.83
C GLY A 40 -22.53 21.72 -19.94
N GLY A 41 -22.54 20.64 -19.17
CA GLY A 41 -23.70 19.81 -18.90
C GLY A 41 -23.68 19.52 -17.41
N SER A 42 -24.76 19.89 -16.73
CA SER A 42 -25.01 19.63 -15.32
C SER A 42 -24.73 18.15 -14.99
N VAL A 43 -23.66 17.92 -14.24
CA VAL A 43 -23.32 16.61 -13.69
C VAL A 43 -24.38 16.29 -12.64
N GLN A 44 -25.32 15.43 -13.01
CA GLN A 44 -26.13 14.67 -12.08
C GLN A 44 -25.16 13.75 -11.33
N THR A 45 -24.75 14.18 -10.14
CA THR A 45 -23.90 13.41 -9.23
C THR A 45 -24.69 12.20 -8.76
N HIS A 46 -24.57 11.09 -9.49
CA HIS A 46 -24.64 9.79 -8.84
C HIS A 46 -23.50 9.77 -7.82
N LEU A 47 -23.83 10.00 -6.54
CA LEU A 47 -22.97 9.75 -5.39
C LEU A 47 -22.63 8.26 -5.39
N ALA A 48 -21.63 7.89 -6.18
CA ALA A 48 -20.80 6.75 -5.87
C ALA A 48 -20.27 7.03 -4.46
N SER A 49 -20.60 6.16 -3.51
CA SER A 49 -20.09 6.22 -2.16
C SER A 49 -18.58 6.37 -2.23
N SER A 50 -18.06 7.57 -1.90
CA SER A 50 -16.61 7.78 -1.79
C SER A 50 -16.03 6.65 -0.97
N PRO A 51 -14.96 5.99 -1.43
CA PRO A 51 -14.37 4.91 -0.67
C PRO A 51 -13.83 5.54 0.62
N ARG A 52 -14.46 5.17 1.73
CA ARG A 52 -14.25 5.79 3.04
C ARG A 52 -12.93 5.28 3.59
N PHE A 53 -11.90 6.13 3.63
CA PHE A 53 -10.64 5.86 4.36
C PHE A 53 -10.88 5.63 5.85
N LEU A 54 -11.97 6.21 6.34
CA LEU A 54 -12.51 6.12 7.69
C LEU A 54 -14.02 6.02 7.56
N ASN A 55 -14.67 5.09 8.26
CA ASN A 55 -16.12 4.86 8.30
C ASN A 55 -16.95 6.05 8.85
N GLY A 56 -16.31 7.20 9.09
CA GLY A 56 -16.96 8.49 9.34
C GLY A 56 -17.08 8.81 10.84
N LYS A 57 -16.17 8.29 11.68
CA LYS A 57 -16.11 8.55 13.12
C LYS A 57 -14.71 8.99 13.56
N THR A 58 -14.58 9.40 14.82
CA THR A 58 -13.31 9.80 15.42
C THR A 58 -12.31 8.64 15.31
N ALA A 59 -11.20 8.88 14.63
CA ALA A 59 -10.18 7.87 14.43
C ALA A 59 -9.61 7.46 15.80
N SER A 60 -9.97 6.27 16.29
CA SER A 60 -9.29 5.64 17.43
C SER A 60 -7.95 5.09 16.94
N LEU A 61 -7.08 5.96 16.42
CA LEU A 61 -5.72 5.65 15.98
C LEU A 61 -4.89 5.28 17.22
N SER A 62 -5.19 4.13 17.79
CA SER A 62 -4.34 3.49 18.78
C SER A 62 -3.24 2.81 17.99
N TRP A 63 -2.02 3.32 18.12
CA TRP A 63 -0.86 2.62 17.60
C TRP A 63 -0.59 1.41 18.50
N ILE A 64 -0.96 0.23 18.03
CA ILE A 64 -0.72 -1.03 18.73
C ILE A 64 0.66 -1.49 18.30
N VAL A 65 1.68 -1.03 19.03
CA VAL A 65 3.08 -1.39 18.77
C VAL A 65 3.32 -2.80 19.26
N GLY A 66 4.06 -3.61 18.48
CA GLY A 66 4.57 -4.90 18.94
C GLY A 66 5.26 -4.84 20.30
N ARG A 67 5.90 -3.70 20.61
CA ARG A 67 6.53 -3.42 21.90
C ARG A 67 5.64 -3.64 23.11
N ASP A 68 4.35 -3.39 22.94
CA ASP A 68 3.42 -3.25 24.04
C ASP A 68 2.02 -3.72 23.65
N CYS A 69 1.96 -4.90 23.03
CA CYS A 69 0.73 -5.55 22.57
C CYS A 69 -0.40 -5.44 23.60
N GLN A 70 -0.10 -5.72 24.87
CA GLN A 70 -1.09 -5.76 25.95
C GLN A 70 -1.66 -4.37 26.27
N ARG A 71 -0.82 -3.32 26.39
CA ARG A 71 -1.33 -1.96 26.65
C ARG A 71 -1.99 -1.36 25.41
N GLY A 72 -1.44 -1.58 24.22
CA GLY A 72 -2.04 -1.15 22.96
C GLY A 72 -3.43 -1.77 22.74
N LEU A 73 -3.56 -3.08 22.98
CA LEU A 73 -4.84 -3.78 22.93
C LEU A 73 -5.83 -3.27 23.99
N LYS A 74 -5.37 -3.04 25.21
CA LYS A 74 -6.21 -2.49 26.29
C LYS A 74 -6.73 -1.10 25.93
N ALA A 75 -5.88 -0.22 25.39
CA ALA A 75 -6.27 1.11 24.93
C ALA A 75 -7.26 1.04 23.76
N TYR A 76 -7.03 0.13 22.81
CA TYR A 76 -7.99 -0.13 21.74
C TYR A 76 -9.34 -0.59 22.30
N LEU A 77 -9.37 -1.59 23.19
CA LEU A 77 -10.61 -2.09 23.79
C LEU A 77 -11.38 -1.04 24.60
N GLN A 78 -10.68 -0.09 25.24
CA GLN A 78 -11.30 1.04 25.95
C GLN A 78 -12.08 1.97 25.00
N THR A 79 -11.65 2.09 23.75
CA THR A 79 -12.24 2.99 22.74
C THR A 79 -13.08 2.25 21.69
N ALA A 80 -12.90 0.94 21.55
CA ALA A 80 -13.59 0.14 20.54
C ALA A 80 -15.12 0.04 20.77
N ASN A 81 -15.59 0.20 22.01
CA ASN A 81 -17.03 0.22 22.29
C ASN A 81 -17.70 1.55 21.89
N THR A 82 -16.91 2.58 21.54
CA THR A 82 -17.42 3.89 21.10
C THR A 82 -17.51 4.06 19.58
N ASN A 83 -17.40 2.96 18.80
CA ASN A 83 -17.47 2.89 17.32
C ASN A 83 -16.08 2.95 16.66
N PRO A 84 -15.37 1.80 16.55
CA PRO A 84 -14.00 1.80 16.07
C PRO A 84 -13.97 2.03 14.57
N ASP A 85 -13.09 2.94 14.16
CA ASP A 85 -12.94 3.32 12.76
C ASP A 85 -11.73 2.62 12.13
N ALA A 86 -10.54 2.90 12.67
CA ALA A 86 -9.28 2.33 12.22
C ALA A 86 -8.28 2.17 13.38
N ALA A 87 -7.38 1.20 13.26
CA ALA A 87 -6.23 1.01 14.14
C ALA A 87 -4.95 0.88 13.30
N LEU A 88 -3.88 1.52 13.77
CA LEU A 88 -2.53 1.29 13.25
C LEU A 88 -1.91 0.14 14.04
N VAL A 89 -1.61 -0.95 13.36
CA VAL A 89 -1.11 -2.17 13.98
C VAL A 89 0.36 -2.32 13.56
N GLY A 90 1.24 -2.03 14.50
CA GLY A 90 2.68 -1.88 14.26
C GLY A 90 3.44 -3.19 14.40
N THR A 91 3.69 -3.84 13.26
CA THR A 91 4.50 -5.07 13.18
C THR A 91 5.52 -5.10 12.04
N GLY A 92 5.40 -4.22 11.04
CA GLY A 92 6.23 -4.27 9.85
C GLY A 92 7.60 -3.63 10.02
N TRP A 93 8.40 -4.12 10.96
CA TRP A 93 9.78 -3.65 11.09
C TRP A 93 10.62 -4.21 9.96
N LEU A 94 11.28 -3.33 9.20
CA LEU A 94 12.12 -3.72 8.08
C LEU A 94 13.54 -4.02 8.55
N ASP A 95 14.10 -5.12 8.05
CA ASP A 95 15.54 -5.35 8.02
C ASP A 95 16.11 -4.72 6.74
N PRO A 96 16.90 -3.64 6.83
CA PRO A 96 17.43 -2.93 5.67
C PRO A 96 18.37 -3.80 4.81
N THR A 97 18.94 -4.86 5.38
CA THR A 97 19.96 -5.67 4.70
C THR A 97 19.37 -6.64 3.68
N ASN A 98 18.14 -7.09 3.91
CA ASN A 98 17.51 -8.16 3.13
C ASN A 98 16.04 -7.91 2.77
N GLY A 99 15.44 -6.83 3.28
CA GLY A 99 14.07 -6.42 3.00
C GLY A 99 12.98 -7.31 3.59
N LYS A 100 13.32 -8.16 4.56
CA LYS A 100 12.33 -8.94 5.31
C LYS A 100 11.70 -8.10 6.40
N LEU A 101 10.47 -8.47 6.74
CA LEU A 101 9.85 -8.04 7.99
C LEU A 101 10.43 -8.85 9.15
N ILE A 102 10.89 -8.15 10.18
CA ILE A 102 11.42 -8.72 11.41
C ILE A 102 10.50 -8.37 12.58
N ASN A 103 10.66 -9.11 13.67
CA ASN A 103 10.14 -8.63 14.94
C ASN A 103 10.99 -7.43 15.35
N GLY A 104 10.36 -6.28 15.54
CA GLY A 104 11.06 -5.11 16.06
C GLY A 104 11.79 -5.43 17.37
N PRO A 105 12.87 -4.70 17.69
CA PRO A 105 13.78 -5.01 18.80
C PRO A 105 13.11 -5.00 20.19
N SER A 106 11.86 -4.57 20.28
CA SER A 106 11.08 -4.64 21.52
C SER A 106 9.78 -5.44 21.39
N ASN A 107 9.50 -6.12 20.28
CA ASN A 107 8.22 -6.82 20.07
C ASN A 107 7.99 -7.91 21.12
N ASN A 108 6.99 -7.69 21.98
CA ASN A 108 6.58 -8.58 23.06
C ASN A 108 5.24 -9.28 22.76
N CYS A 109 4.67 -9.12 21.56
CA CYS A 109 3.48 -9.89 21.16
C CYS A 109 3.86 -11.37 21.03
N MET A 110 3.25 -12.24 21.84
CA MET A 110 3.50 -13.68 21.79
C MET A 110 2.50 -14.38 20.86
N PRO A 111 2.96 -15.30 19.98
CA PRO A 111 2.07 -16.19 19.25
C PRO A 111 1.17 -17.00 20.20
N GLY A 112 -0.12 -17.16 19.85
CA GLY A 112 -1.06 -18.03 20.56
C GLY A 112 -1.90 -17.40 21.69
N SER A 113 -1.64 -16.15 22.09
CA SER A 113 -2.48 -15.42 23.06
C SER A 113 -2.77 -13.99 22.61
N LEU A 114 -1.76 -13.13 22.61
CA LEU A 114 -1.76 -11.73 22.17
C LEU A 114 -0.88 -11.62 20.90
N SER A 115 -1.24 -12.38 19.87
CA SER A 115 -0.60 -12.25 18.55
C SER A 115 -1.17 -11.04 17.82
N MET A 116 -0.41 -10.53 16.85
CA MET A 116 -0.86 -9.42 16.02
C MET A 116 -2.00 -9.82 15.07
N ASP A 117 -2.08 -11.09 14.70
CA ASP A 117 -3.23 -11.65 13.99
C ASP A 117 -4.51 -11.51 14.83
N ASN A 118 -4.44 -11.79 16.14
CA ASN A 118 -5.59 -11.61 17.04
C ASN A 118 -5.98 -10.14 17.19
N VAL A 119 -5.01 -9.23 17.13
CA VAL A 119 -5.26 -7.78 17.13
C VAL A 119 -6.03 -7.39 15.87
N VAL A 120 -5.58 -7.81 14.69
CA VAL A 120 -6.25 -7.52 13.42
C VAL A 120 -7.68 -8.08 13.44
N GLN A 121 -7.86 -9.34 13.84
CA GLN A 121 -9.18 -9.97 13.95
C GLN A 121 -10.10 -9.23 14.94
N LEU A 122 -9.57 -8.79 16.09
CA LEU A 122 -10.37 -8.02 17.05
C LEU A 122 -10.82 -6.71 16.43
N VAL A 123 -9.94 -5.98 15.73
CA VAL A 123 -10.27 -4.72 15.08
C VAL A 123 -11.42 -4.91 14.08
N HIS A 124 -11.32 -5.94 13.23
CA HIS A 124 -12.39 -6.31 12.30
C HIS A 124 -13.68 -6.73 13.00
N SER A 125 -13.59 -7.50 14.10
CA SER A 125 -14.78 -7.96 14.85
C SER A 125 -15.59 -6.80 15.44
N LYS A 126 -14.95 -5.64 15.62
CA LYS A 126 -15.59 -4.42 16.10
C LYS A 126 -16.03 -3.49 14.97
N GLY A 127 -15.78 -3.86 13.71
CA GLY A 127 -16.15 -3.09 12.51
C GLY A 127 -15.12 -2.04 12.10
N GLY A 128 -13.92 -2.05 12.70
CA GLY A 128 -12.83 -1.15 12.34
C GLY A 128 -11.91 -1.74 11.26
N MET A 129 -11.02 -0.91 10.75
CA MET A 129 -9.98 -1.27 9.78
C MET A 129 -8.60 -1.38 10.44
N ALA A 130 -7.81 -2.38 10.06
CA ALA A 130 -6.46 -2.58 10.56
C ALA A 130 -5.43 -2.25 9.48
N TYR A 131 -4.52 -1.32 9.77
CA TYR A 131 -3.45 -0.94 8.86
C TYR A 131 -2.10 -1.44 9.36
N LEU A 132 -1.34 -2.10 8.48
CA LEU A 132 0.03 -2.50 8.76
C LEU A 132 0.95 -1.28 8.70
N THR A 133 1.58 -0.94 9.81
CA THR A 133 2.63 0.10 9.81
C THR A 133 3.97 -0.53 9.42
N ILE A 134 4.60 0.01 8.37
CA ILE A 134 5.93 -0.37 7.90
C ILE A 134 6.94 0.66 8.41
N THR A 135 7.91 0.24 9.20
CA THR A 135 8.85 1.16 9.87
C THR A 135 10.25 0.56 10.01
N MET A 136 11.20 1.40 10.39
CA MET A 136 12.59 1.05 10.71
C MET A 136 13.01 1.86 11.93
N LEU A 137 13.68 1.22 12.90
CA LEU A 137 14.20 1.96 14.06
C LEU A 137 15.50 2.65 13.65
N VAL A 138 15.50 3.98 13.60
CA VAL A 138 16.68 4.79 13.25
C VAL A 138 16.99 5.87 14.31
N ASP A 139 16.51 5.69 15.54
CA ASP A 139 16.59 6.66 16.64
C ASP A 139 17.99 6.85 17.27
N GLY A 140 19.04 6.32 16.65
CA GLY A 140 20.42 6.39 17.15
C GLY A 140 20.72 5.52 18.39
N SER A 141 19.77 4.70 18.86
CA SER A 141 20.02 3.75 19.95
C SER A 141 20.94 2.60 19.52
N SER A 142 21.51 1.85 20.47
CA SER A 142 22.47 0.76 20.18
C SER A 142 21.91 -0.37 19.32
N ASN A 143 20.58 -0.48 19.24
CA ASN A 143 19.88 -1.53 18.49
C ASN A 143 19.15 -0.96 17.26
N ALA A 144 19.35 0.32 16.96
CA ALA A 144 18.79 0.99 15.79
C ALA A 144 19.67 0.75 14.56
N TRP A 145 19.02 0.81 13.40
CA TRP A 145 19.69 0.98 12.11
C TRP A 145 20.14 2.43 11.95
N THR A 146 21.03 2.68 10.98
CA THR A 146 21.44 4.05 10.65
C THR A 146 20.55 4.64 9.55
N SER A 147 20.45 5.97 9.51
CA SER A 147 19.79 6.71 8.42
C SER A 147 20.35 6.33 7.04
N GLN A 148 21.66 6.06 6.96
CA GLN A 148 22.31 5.57 5.74
C GLN A 148 21.79 4.18 5.32
N GLN A 149 21.61 3.26 6.27
CA GLN A 149 21.08 1.92 6.00
C GLN A 149 19.62 2.00 5.54
N GLN A 150 18.83 2.89 6.12
CA GLN A 150 17.46 3.13 5.67
C GLN A 150 17.43 3.71 4.24
N SER A 151 18.26 4.72 3.93
CA SER A 151 18.35 5.28 2.59
C SER A 151 18.80 4.24 1.55
N ALA A 152 19.77 3.39 1.90
CA ALA A 152 20.21 2.28 1.05
C ALA A 152 19.11 1.22 0.85
N TYR A 153 18.30 0.95 1.87
CA TYR A 153 17.11 0.10 1.74
C TYR A 153 16.10 0.70 0.75
N ILE A 154 15.78 2.00 0.89
CA ILE A 154 14.83 2.70 0.01
C ILE A 154 15.29 2.62 -1.43
N ASP A 155 16.56 2.93 -1.69
CA ASP A 155 17.19 2.82 -3.01
C ASP A 155 17.01 1.41 -3.59
N LYS A 156 17.43 0.39 -2.84
CA LYS A 156 17.36 -1.00 -3.29
C LYS A 156 15.91 -1.47 -3.52
N ALA A 157 14.96 -1.00 -2.71
CA ALA A 157 13.55 -1.32 -2.86
C ALA A 157 12.90 -0.70 -4.11
N THR A 158 13.54 0.30 -4.73
CA THR A 158 13.06 0.83 -6.03
C THR A 158 13.28 -0.15 -7.18
N THR A 159 14.26 -1.06 -7.08
CA THR A 159 14.65 -1.97 -8.17
C THR A 159 14.49 -3.45 -7.83
N THR A 160 14.33 -3.80 -6.55
CA THR A 160 14.27 -5.19 -6.08
C THR A 160 12.87 -5.53 -5.56
N THR A 161 12.06 -6.22 -6.37
CA THR A 161 10.64 -6.51 -6.06
C THR A 161 10.45 -7.26 -4.73
N SER A 162 11.40 -8.13 -4.34
CA SER A 162 11.28 -8.91 -3.10
C SER A 162 11.19 -8.07 -1.82
N TYR A 163 11.64 -6.81 -1.86
CA TYR A 163 11.54 -5.86 -0.74
C TYR A 163 10.09 -5.38 -0.55
N ILE A 164 9.29 -5.35 -1.63
CA ILE A 164 7.86 -5.03 -1.59
C ILE A 164 7.02 -6.30 -1.36
N ASP A 165 7.46 -7.44 -1.90
CA ASP A 165 6.75 -8.71 -1.75
C ASP A 165 6.56 -9.10 -0.28
N ALA A 166 7.54 -8.83 0.59
CA ALA A 166 7.43 -9.09 2.02
C ALA A 166 6.26 -8.33 2.67
N ILE A 167 6.06 -7.06 2.27
CA ILE A 167 4.93 -6.22 2.73
C ILE A 167 3.62 -6.79 2.22
N VAL A 168 3.55 -7.10 0.93
CA VAL A 168 2.35 -7.66 0.29
C VAL A 168 1.93 -8.99 0.91
N GLN A 169 2.90 -9.86 1.18
CA GLN A 169 2.68 -11.16 1.82
C GLN A 169 2.09 -10.97 3.21
N GLU A 170 2.63 -10.06 4.02
CA GLU A 170 2.14 -9.82 5.38
C GLU A 170 0.74 -9.21 5.40
N VAL A 171 0.49 -8.23 4.52
CA VAL A 171 -0.84 -7.63 4.33
C VAL A 171 -1.88 -8.69 4.01
N THR A 172 -1.53 -9.63 3.13
CA THR A 172 -2.41 -10.71 2.71
C THR A 172 -2.58 -11.76 3.81
N ARG A 173 -1.48 -12.17 4.47
CA ARG A 173 -1.44 -13.23 5.49
C ARG A 173 -2.34 -12.90 6.67
N ALA A 174 -2.24 -11.68 7.21
CA ALA A 174 -3.01 -11.25 8.37
C ALA A 174 -4.31 -10.51 8.00
N ASN A 175 -4.60 -10.36 6.70
CA ASN A 175 -5.76 -9.65 6.17
C ASN A 175 -5.85 -8.17 6.61
N TYR A 176 -4.73 -7.45 6.64
CA TYR A 176 -4.74 -6.00 6.85
C TYR A 176 -5.58 -5.29 5.76
N ASP A 177 -6.21 -4.17 6.10
CA ASP A 177 -6.99 -3.34 5.17
C ASP A 177 -6.11 -2.41 4.32
N GLY A 178 -4.87 -2.19 4.76
CA GLY A 178 -3.91 -1.36 4.07
C GLY A 178 -2.57 -1.28 4.76
N VAL A 179 -1.70 -0.44 4.20
CA VAL A 179 -0.36 -0.15 4.70
C VAL A 179 -0.23 1.33 4.99
N ILE A 180 0.42 1.67 6.11
CA ILE A 180 0.95 3.01 6.38
C ILE A 180 2.48 2.91 6.39
N MET A 181 3.13 3.61 5.46
CA MET A 181 4.59 3.73 5.42
C MET A 181 5.05 4.76 6.44
N ASP A 182 5.92 4.37 7.34
CA ASP A 182 6.40 5.15 8.50
C ASP A 182 7.93 5.02 8.60
N LEU A 183 8.60 5.48 7.53
CA LEU A 183 10.05 5.52 7.41
C LEU A 183 10.51 6.96 7.65
N GLU A 184 10.98 7.21 8.86
CA GLU A 184 11.45 8.52 9.33
C GLU A 184 12.98 8.61 9.22
N ASP A 185 13.55 9.82 9.21
CA ASP A 185 15.00 10.04 9.38
C ASP A 185 15.92 9.34 8.35
N ALA A 186 15.50 9.33 7.08
CA ALA A 186 16.39 8.95 5.97
C ALA A 186 17.54 9.96 5.83
N ASP A 187 18.73 9.48 5.48
CA ASP A 187 19.91 10.32 5.31
C ASP A 187 19.69 11.38 4.21
N SER A 188 19.66 12.66 4.61
CA SER A 188 19.44 13.81 3.73
C SER A 188 20.60 14.06 2.76
N ALA A 189 21.80 13.55 3.05
CA ALA A 189 22.95 13.61 2.16
C ALA A 189 22.95 12.49 1.10
N TYR A 190 22.06 11.50 1.21
CA TYR A 190 21.97 10.41 0.25
C TYR A 190 21.42 10.91 -1.09
N SER A 191 22.18 10.65 -2.16
CA SER A 191 21.88 11.22 -3.49
C SER A 191 20.48 10.83 -3.97
N GLY A 192 19.64 11.82 -4.24
CA GLY A 192 18.31 11.62 -4.79
C GLY A 192 17.29 10.97 -3.84
N ILE A 193 17.54 10.96 -2.52
CA ILE A 193 16.70 10.26 -1.54
C ILE A 193 15.22 10.60 -1.62
N GLN A 194 14.87 11.87 -1.90
CA GLN A 194 13.47 12.29 -2.07
C GLN A 194 12.78 11.58 -3.24
N GLN A 195 13.46 11.49 -4.39
CA GLN A 195 12.94 10.82 -5.57
C GLN A 195 12.90 9.30 -5.39
N LEU A 196 13.92 8.73 -4.74
CA LEU A 196 13.97 7.30 -4.42
C LEU A 196 12.82 6.92 -3.47
N PHE A 197 12.58 7.73 -2.44
CA PHE A 197 11.46 7.53 -1.53
C PHE A 197 10.11 7.62 -2.24
N ALA A 198 9.89 8.65 -3.06
CA ALA A 198 8.66 8.77 -3.86
C ALA A 198 8.46 7.55 -4.78
N THR A 199 9.51 7.10 -5.46
CA THR A 199 9.48 5.95 -6.37
C THR A 199 9.16 4.65 -5.64
N TYR A 200 9.82 4.39 -4.51
CA TYR A 200 9.55 3.24 -3.67
C TYR A 200 8.08 3.22 -3.20
N ASN A 201 7.57 4.34 -2.69
CA ASN A 201 6.17 4.45 -2.25
C ASN A 201 5.17 4.24 -3.41
N GLN A 202 5.48 4.71 -4.61
CA GLN A 202 4.66 4.45 -5.81
C GLN A 202 4.61 2.95 -6.14
N HIS A 203 5.74 2.24 -6.03
CA HIS A 203 5.78 0.81 -6.27
C HIS A 203 4.98 0.02 -5.22
N VAL A 204 5.07 0.39 -3.94
CA VAL A 204 4.26 -0.23 -2.88
C VAL A 204 2.76 0.02 -3.13
N TRP A 205 2.36 1.25 -3.43
CA TRP A 205 0.96 1.56 -3.78
C TRP A 205 0.47 0.74 -4.98
N ALA A 206 1.28 0.64 -6.05
CA ALA A 206 0.94 -0.13 -7.23
C ALA A 206 0.75 -1.62 -6.92
N ALA A 207 1.55 -2.19 -6.02
CA ALA A 207 1.45 -3.58 -5.59
C ALA A 207 0.21 -3.86 -4.73
N LEU A 208 -0.24 -2.89 -3.91
CA LEU A 208 -1.42 -3.03 -3.06
C LEU A 208 -2.76 -2.80 -3.79
N LYS A 209 -2.74 -2.00 -4.86
CA LYS A 209 -3.92 -1.68 -5.66
C LYS A 209 -4.72 -2.90 -6.16
N PRO A 210 -4.12 -3.94 -6.78
CA PRO A 210 -4.87 -5.12 -7.23
C PRO A 210 -5.45 -5.95 -6.08
N LEU A 211 -4.96 -5.76 -4.85
CA LEU A 211 -5.46 -6.43 -3.65
C LEU A 211 -6.62 -5.68 -2.98
N HIS A 212 -7.04 -4.54 -3.57
CA HIS A 212 -8.02 -3.62 -2.99
C HIS A 212 -7.63 -3.15 -1.57
N LYS A 213 -6.32 -2.98 -1.32
CA LYS A 213 -5.78 -2.52 -0.04
C LYS A 213 -5.42 -1.04 -0.12
N TRP A 214 -5.59 -0.36 1.01
CA TRP A 214 -5.28 1.06 1.15
C TRP A 214 -3.79 1.30 1.32
N TYR A 215 -3.35 2.51 0.96
CA TYR A 215 -1.98 2.95 1.14
C TYR A 215 -1.95 4.37 1.68
N GLY A 216 -1.13 4.60 2.70
CA GLY A 216 -0.83 5.92 3.26
C GLY A 216 0.63 6.02 3.66
N ILE A 217 1.07 7.25 3.93
CA ILE A 217 2.44 7.57 4.34
C ILE A 217 2.34 8.50 5.55
N ALA A 218 3.00 8.15 6.64
CA ALA A 218 3.30 9.06 7.73
C ALA A 218 4.47 9.95 7.29
N LEU A 219 4.25 11.26 7.27
CA LEU A 219 5.26 12.24 6.91
C LEU A 219 5.53 13.12 8.11
N VAL A 220 6.80 13.37 8.37
CA VAL A 220 7.23 14.40 9.30
C VAL A 220 6.68 15.74 8.82
N HIS A 221 6.03 16.46 9.73
CA HIS A 221 5.45 17.76 9.41
C HIS A 221 6.55 18.73 8.99
N LYS A 222 6.44 19.28 7.77
CA LYS A 222 7.31 20.34 7.27
C LYS A 222 6.66 21.69 7.57
N VAL A 223 7.28 22.52 8.40
CA VAL A 223 6.75 23.85 8.74
C VAL A 223 7.14 24.88 7.67
N SER A 224 8.22 24.63 6.94
CA SER A 224 8.81 25.52 5.93
C SER A 224 9.68 24.72 4.96
N ASP A 225 9.88 25.20 3.73
CA ASP A 225 10.74 24.51 2.77
C ASP A 225 12.21 24.36 3.23
N HIS A 226 12.63 25.22 4.15
CA HIS A 226 13.77 25.04 5.05
C HIS A 226 13.24 24.77 6.46
N ASP A 227 13.42 23.56 6.95
CA ASP A 227 13.09 23.21 8.34
C ASP A 227 14.39 22.86 9.07
N ASP A 228 14.92 23.84 9.81
CA ASP A 228 16.19 23.74 10.55
C ASP A 228 16.17 22.62 11.60
N TYR A 229 14.97 22.14 11.99
CA TYR A 229 14.82 21.06 12.94
C TYR A 229 15.24 19.69 12.37
N TYR A 230 15.08 19.49 11.07
CA TYR A 230 15.41 18.22 10.38
C TYR A 230 16.58 18.35 9.38
N ASN A 231 17.16 19.55 9.21
CA ASN A 231 18.19 19.83 8.20
C ASN A 231 17.80 19.35 6.79
N LEU A 232 16.54 19.60 6.39
CA LEU A 232 15.99 19.29 5.07
C LEU A 232 15.88 20.53 4.17
#